data_AF-A0A239PFR9-F1
#
_entry.id   AF-A0A239PFR9-F1
#
_cell.length_a   1.000
_cell.length_b   1.000
_cell.length_c   1.000
_cell.angle_alpha   90.00
_cell.angle_beta   90.00
_cell.angle_gamma   90.00
#
_symmetry.space_group_name_H-M   'P 1'
#
loop_
_entity.id
_entity.type
_entity.pdbx_description
1 polymer ?
#
loop_
_entity_poly.entity_id
_entity_poly.type
_entity_poly.pdbx_seq_one_letter_code
_entity_poly.pdbx_strand_id
1 'polypeptide(L)'
;MDLIPADAVPRFQTRPDGGLDIDTVYTRCPQCGIVATSTGVDYAITAGGDFDPGEPVELACPALHHYRVTVADFLPRDASCFCVRCGSPIVVPATADQVVCLTCRLYQDGPARPTDAVSHFEAADALSRPPKAALKR
;
A
#
# COMPACT_ATOMS: atom_id res chain seq x y z
N MET A 1 -11.17 -11.78 -21.36
CA MET A 1 -10.34 -11.32 -20.23
C MET A 1 -8.97 -11.06 -20.78
N ASP A 2 -8.74 -9.85 -21.29
CA ASP A 2 -7.46 -9.46 -21.86
C ASP A 2 -6.43 -9.34 -20.75
N LEU A 3 -5.44 -10.24 -20.78
CA LEU A 3 -4.30 -10.20 -19.87
C LEU A 3 -3.49 -8.94 -20.23
N ILE A 4 -3.50 -7.95 -19.34
CA ILE A 4 -2.60 -6.81 -19.45
C ILE A 4 -1.17 -7.36 -19.43
N PRO A 5 -0.32 -7.05 -20.43
CA PRO A 5 1.08 -7.48 -20.43
C PRO A 5 1.75 -7.04 -19.13
N ALA A 6 2.54 -7.90 -18.49
CA ALA A 6 3.22 -7.57 -17.24
C ALA A 6 4.12 -6.31 -17.35
N ASP A 7 4.60 -6.00 -18.56
CA ASP A 7 5.39 -4.81 -18.87
C ASP A 7 4.57 -3.51 -18.97
N ALA A 8 3.24 -3.62 -19.04
CA ALA A 8 2.33 -2.48 -19.08
C ALA A 8 1.80 -2.08 -17.69
N VAL A 9 2.16 -2.82 -16.63
CA VAL A 9 1.73 -2.51 -15.27
C VAL A 9 2.61 -1.39 -14.70
N PRO A 10 2.02 -0.24 -14.33
CA PRO A 10 2.78 0.88 -13.81
C PRO A 10 3.46 0.51 -12.48
N ARG A 11 4.76 0.79 -12.40
CA ARG A 11 5.58 0.60 -11.18
C ARG A 11 5.56 1.82 -10.27
N PHE A 12 5.22 2.98 -10.84
CA PHE A 12 5.13 4.26 -10.15
C PHE A 12 3.86 4.99 -10.56
N GLN A 13 3.42 5.91 -9.72
CA GLN A 13 2.42 6.89 -10.12
C GLN A 13 3.14 8.06 -10.80
N THR A 14 2.51 8.64 -11.82
CA THR A 14 2.96 9.90 -12.41
C THR A 14 2.27 11.05 -11.69
N ARG A 15 3.05 12.05 -11.31
CA ARG A 15 2.59 13.34 -10.84
C ARG A 15 1.84 14.09 -11.96
N PRO A 16 1.02 15.10 -11.65
CA PRO A 16 0.28 15.88 -12.65
C PRO A 16 1.16 16.60 -13.68
N ASP A 17 2.41 16.89 -13.34
CA ASP A 17 3.44 17.47 -14.21
C ASP A 17 4.15 16.44 -15.09
N GLY A 18 3.81 15.15 -14.96
CA GLY A 18 4.42 14.04 -15.69
C GLY A 18 5.63 13.42 -15.00
N GLY A 19 6.08 13.97 -13.85
CA GLY A 19 7.19 13.43 -13.07
C GLY A 19 6.83 12.13 -12.34
N LEU A 20 7.85 11.40 -11.87
CA LEU A 20 7.65 10.18 -11.09
C LEU A 20 7.33 10.51 -9.62
N ASP A 21 6.24 9.96 -9.08
CA ASP A 21 5.89 10.17 -7.67
C ASP A 21 6.63 9.18 -6.77
N ILE A 22 7.88 9.51 -6.47
CA ILE A 22 8.83 8.65 -5.74
C ILE A 22 8.35 8.31 -4.31
N ASP A 23 7.55 9.19 -3.69
CA ASP A 23 7.01 9.00 -2.35
C ASP A 23 5.99 7.85 -2.26
N THR A 24 5.57 7.31 -3.40
CA THR A 24 4.56 6.25 -3.46
C THR A 24 5.13 4.91 -3.90
N VAL A 25 6.40 4.82 -4.31
CA VAL A 25 6.96 3.58 -4.88
C VAL A 25 6.99 2.45 -3.86
N TYR A 26 6.81 1.23 -4.35
CA TYR A 26 6.92 0.02 -3.54
C TYR A 26 8.24 -0.66 -3.82
N THR A 27 8.94 -1.02 -2.76
CA THR A 27 10.19 -1.77 -2.81
C THR A 27 10.18 -2.87 -1.77
N ARG A 28 10.99 -3.90 -2.00
CA ARG A 28 11.27 -4.93 -1.00
C ARG A 28 12.51 -4.56 -0.23
N CYS A 29 12.40 -4.41 1.09
CA CYS A 29 13.59 -4.18 1.91
C CYS A 29 14.49 -5.44 1.88
N PRO A 30 15.78 -5.32 1.52
CA PRO A 30 16.68 -6.47 1.44
C PRO A 30 16.98 -7.07 2.82
N GLN A 31 16.80 -6.31 3.90
CA GLN A 31 17.12 -6.74 5.25
C GLN A 31 15.96 -7.45 5.95
N CYS A 32 14.75 -6.88 5.92
CA CYS A 32 13.59 -7.46 6.60
C CYS A 32 12.57 -8.11 5.65
N GLY A 33 12.76 -7.99 4.34
CA GLY A 33 11.89 -8.60 3.33
C GLY A 33 10.53 -7.93 3.14
N ILE A 34 10.19 -6.94 3.98
CA ILE A 34 8.92 -6.20 3.93
C ILE A 34 8.79 -5.47 2.59
N VAL A 35 7.63 -5.60 1.97
CA VAL A 35 7.21 -4.86 0.78
C VAL A 35 6.23 -3.76 1.18
N ALA A 36 6.66 -2.50 1.09
CA ALA A 36 5.84 -1.36 1.48
C ALA A 36 6.24 -0.11 0.69
N THR A 37 5.44 0.95 0.82
CA THR A 37 5.92 2.29 0.49
C THR A 37 7.00 2.73 1.47
N SER A 38 7.97 3.48 1.00
CA SER A 38 9.02 4.02 1.87
C SER A 38 8.46 4.98 2.91
N THR A 39 9.04 4.98 4.11
CA THR A 39 8.74 5.97 5.17
C THR A 39 9.64 7.20 5.10
N GLY A 40 10.69 7.15 4.27
CA GLY A 40 11.58 8.27 3.98
C GLY A 40 12.32 8.04 2.65
N VAL A 41 12.48 9.09 1.84
CA VAL A 41 13.09 9.00 0.51
C VAL A 41 14.13 10.10 0.39
N ASP A 42 15.34 9.74 -0.02
CA ASP A 42 16.40 10.66 -0.44
C ASP A 42 16.88 10.24 -1.84
N TYR A 43 16.96 11.20 -2.76
CA TYR A 43 17.26 10.97 -4.17
C TYR A 43 17.95 12.18 -4.80
N ALA A 44 18.79 11.90 -5.79
CA ALA A 44 19.37 12.94 -6.61
C ALA A 44 18.30 13.58 -7.51
N ILE A 45 18.37 14.90 -7.63
CA ILE A 45 17.58 15.68 -8.57
C ILE A 45 18.43 16.09 -9.77
N THR A 46 17.86 15.97 -10.96
CA THR A 46 18.45 16.49 -12.20
C THR A 46 18.53 18.01 -12.16
N ALA A 47 19.31 18.61 -13.08
CA ALA A 47 19.36 20.07 -13.25
C ALA A 47 17.99 20.70 -13.58
N GLY A 48 17.03 19.91 -14.08
CA GLY A 48 15.65 20.31 -14.31
C GLY A 48 14.76 20.29 -13.07
N GLY A 49 15.28 19.85 -11.93
CA GLY A 49 14.55 19.75 -10.66
C GLY A 49 13.69 18.50 -10.51
N ASP A 50 13.78 17.54 -11.43
CA ASP A 50 13.06 16.26 -11.38
C ASP A 50 13.96 15.13 -10.89
N PHE A 51 13.37 14.02 -10.46
CA PHE A 51 14.03 12.78 -10.09
C PHE A 51 15.02 12.32 -11.17
N ASP A 52 16.26 12.00 -10.78
CA ASP A 52 17.24 11.38 -11.67
C ASP A 52 17.13 9.85 -11.62
N PRO A 53 16.56 9.17 -12.64
CA PRO A 53 16.44 7.72 -12.66
C PRO A 53 17.77 6.97 -12.83
N GLY A 54 18.85 7.68 -13.19
CA GLY A 54 20.19 7.12 -13.32
C GLY A 54 20.92 6.93 -11.99
N GLU A 55 20.46 7.60 -10.94
CA GLU A 55 21.09 7.57 -9.61
C GLU A 55 20.31 6.67 -8.64
N PRO A 56 20.99 6.01 -7.69
CA PRO A 56 20.33 5.25 -6.64
C PRO A 56 19.48 6.13 -5.74
N VAL A 57 18.34 5.59 -5.30
CA VAL A 57 17.45 6.19 -4.31
C VAL A 57 17.71 5.54 -2.96
N GLU A 58 17.87 6.34 -1.92
CA GLU A 58 17.95 5.88 -0.55
C GLU A 58 16.56 5.88 0.08
N LEU A 59 16.14 4.73 0.59
CA LEU A 59 14.82 4.49 1.16
C LEU A 59 14.93 4.01 2.60
N ALA A 60 13.93 4.36 3.41
CA ALA A 60 13.72 3.80 4.73
C ALA A 60 12.50 2.86 4.73
N CYS A 61 12.66 1.63 5.20
CA CYS A 61 11.51 0.72 5.38
C CYS A 61 10.75 1.03 6.69
N PRO A 62 9.54 0.47 6.89
CA PRO A 62 8.80 0.63 8.14
C PRO A 62 9.53 0.10 9.39
N ALA A 63 10.52 -0.78 9.21
CA ALA A 63 11.40 -1.25 10.28
C ALA A 63 12.64 -0.36 10.49
N LEU A 64 12.68 0.84 9.88
CA LEU A 64 13.74 1.84 9.99
C LEU A 64 15.11 1.39 9.46
N HIS A 65 15.13 0.41 8.55
CA HIS A 65 16.34 0.09 7.78
C HIS A 65 16.48 1.02 6.59
N HIS A 66 17.69 1.54 6.40
CA HIS A 66 18.07 2.37 5.26
C HIS A 66 18.76 1.51 4.19
N TYR A 67 18.34 1.64 2.94
CA TYR A 67 18.89 0.86 1.84
C TYR A 67 18.78 1.62 0.53
N ARG A 68 19.66 1.28 -0.41
CA ARG A 68 19.70 1.90 -1.73
C ARG A 68 19.10 0.98 -2.78
N VAL A 69 18.33 1.57 -3.67
CA VAL A 69 17.65 0.89 -4.77
C VAL A 69 17.76 1.71 -6.05
N THR A 70 17.56 1.04 -7.17
CA THR A 70 17.39 1.67 -8.48
C THR A 70 15.93 1.57 -8.92
N VAL A 71 15.57 2.27 -10.00
CA VAL A 71 14.22 2.16 -10.59
C VAL A 71 13.87 0.71 -10.99
N ALA A 72 14.88 -0.12 -11.29
CA ALA A 72 14.67 -1.53 -11.62
C ALA A 72 14.15 -2.36 -10.43
N ASP A 73 14.38 -1.90 -9.20
CA ASP A 73 13.94 -2.57 -7.97
C ASP A 73 12.51 -2.19 -7.56
N PHE A 74 11.88 -1.24 -8.26
CA PHE A 74 10.51 -0.84 -7.99
C PHE A 74 9.52 -1.91 -8.45
N LEU A 75 8.59 -2.25 -7.58
CA LEU A 75 7.65 -3.34 -7.82
C LEU A 75 6.43 -2.88 -8.64
N PRO A 76 5.92 -3.73 -9.54
CA PRO A 76 4.70 -3.44 -10.29
C PRO A 76 3.47 -3.41 -9.37
N ARG A 77 2.52 -2.54 -9.70
CA ARG A 77 1.24 -2.44 -8.99
C ARG A 77 0.17 -3.29 -9.68
N ASP A 78 0.30 -4.61 -9.54
CA ASP A 78 -0.50 -5.63 -10.22
C ASP A 78 -1.75 -6.09 -9.45
N ALA A 79 -2.01 -5.50 -8.29
CA ALA A 79 -3.19 -5.75 -7.47
C ALA A 79 -3.88 -4.46 -7.03
N SER A 80 -5.05 -4.60 -6.41
CA SER A 80 -5.75 -3.49 -5.78
C SER A 80 -6.36 -3.92 -4.46
N CYS A 81 -6.34 -3.01 -3.48
CA CYS A 81 -7.12 -3.13 -2.25
C CYS A 81 -7.93 -1.85 -2.02
N PHE A 82 -8.71 -1.81 -0.94
CA PHE A 82 -9.49 -0.64 -0.58
C PHE A 82 -8.98 -0.03 0.72
N CYS A 83 -9.05 1.30 0.84
CA CYS A 83 -8.81 1.98 2.10
C CYS A 83 -9.88 1.59 3.12
N VAL A 84 -9.48 1.07 4.28
CA VAL A 84 -10.41 0.67 5.35
C VAL A 84 -11.20 1.85 5.93
N ARG A 85 -10.71 3.09 5.73
CA ARG A 85 -11.33 4.32 6.24
C ARG A 85 -12.28 4.98 5.24
N CYS A 86 -11.85 5.17 3.99
CA CYS A 86 -12.63 5.92 3.00
C CYS A 86 -13.17 5.08 1.85
N GLY A 87 -12.85 3.79 1.80
CA GLY A 87 -13.29 2.88 0.73
C GLY A 87 -12.69 3.18 -0.64
N SER A 88 -11.77 4.14 -0.77
CA SER A 88 -11.14 4.44 -2.06
C SER A 88 -10.23 3.28 -2.51
N PRO A 89 -10.23 2.91 -3.80
CA PRO A 89 -9.34 1.89 -4.32
C PRO A 89 -7.88 2.37 -4.27
N ILE A 90 -6.97 1.44 -3.97
CA ILE A 90 -5.53 1.65 -3.92
C ILE A 90 -4.87 0.58 -4.79
N VAL A 91 -4.17 1.00 -5.83
CA VAL A 91 -3.43 0.11 -6.73
C VAL A 91 -2.04 -0.15 -6.14
N VAL A 92 -1.69 -1.41 -5.91
CA VAL A 92 -0.53 -1.83 -5.11
C VAL A 92 0.06 -3.13 -5.67
N PRO A 93 1.31 -3.50 -5.33
CA PRO A 93 1.79 -4.84 -5.62
C PRO A 93 0.97 -5.90 -4.87
N ALA A 94 0.70 -7.04 -5.49
CA ALA A 94 0.04 -8.19 -4.86
C ALA A 94 0.80 -8.67 -3.61
N THR A 95 2.10 -8.46 -3.57
CA THR A 95 2.98 -8.85 -2.46
C THR A 95 3.15 -7.75 -1.40
N ALA A 96 2.41 -6.64 -1.46
CA ALA A 96 2.57 -5.57 -0.50
C ALA A 96 2.12 -6.00 0.91
N ASP A 97 3.02 -5.87 1.88
CA ASP A 97 2.78 -6.07 3.31
C ASP A 97 2.01 -4.90 3.92
N GLN A 98 2.36 -3.68 3.52
CA GLN A 98 1.78 -2.44 4.02
C GLN A 98 1.51 -1.50 2.87
N VAL A 99 0.38 -0.78 2.94
CA VAL A 99 -0.04 0.17 1.91
C VAL A 99 -0.44 1.49 2.56
N VAL A 100 -0.26 2.59 1.84
CA VAL A 100 -0.70 3.92 2.25
C VAL A 100 -1.86 4.40 1.37
N CYS A 101 -2.95 4.83 1.99
CA CYS A 101 -4.02 5.52 1.27
C CYS A 101 -3.60 6.96 0.97
N LEU A 102 -3.49 7.35 -0.30
CA LEU A 102 -3.06 8.70 -0.67
C LEU A 102 -4.10 9.79 -0.30
N THR A 103 -5.38 9.42 -0.23
CA THR A 103 -6.46 10.33 0.20
C THR A 103 -6.44 10.58 1.70
N CYS A 104 -6.31 9.53 2.52
CA CYS A 104 -6.40 9.62 3.98
C CYS A 104 -5.05 9.69 4.68
N ARG A 105 -3.94 9.47 3.96
CA ARG A 105 -2.58 9.26 4.49
C ARG A 105 -2.53 8.19 5.58
N LEU A 106 -3.45 7.23 5.53
CA LEU A 106 -3.54 6.12 6.48
C LEU A 106 -2.65 4.96 6.01
N TYR A 107 -1.77 4.51 6.89
CA TYR A 107 -1.05 3.24 6.74
C TYR A 107 -1.94 2.09 7.19
N GLN A 108 -2.03 1.04 6.38
CA GLN A 108 -2.84 -0.15 6.64
C GLN A 108 -2.15 -1.39 6.06
N ASP A 109 -2.61 -2.57 6.44
CA ASP A 109 -2.09 -3.82 5.89
C ASP A 109 -2.40 -3.96 4.40
N GLY A 110 -1.44 -4.53 3.67
CA GLY A 110 -1.55 -4.79 2.25
C GLY A 110 -2.02 -6.21 1.93
N PRO A 111 -2.17 -6.55 0.64
CA PRO A 111 -2.71 -7.84 0.20
C PRO A 111 -1.90 -9.06 0.66
N ALA A 112 -0.60 -8.93 0.93
CA ALA A 112 0.24 -10.02 1.43
C ALA A 112 0.06 -10.29 2.93
N ARG A 113 -0.56 -9.35 3.66
CA ARG A 113 -0.98 -9.50 5.04
C ARG A 113 -2.49 -9.36 5.09
N PRO A 114 -3.26 -10.35 4.58
CA PRO A 114 -4.69 -10.35 4.79
C PRO A 114 -4.90 -10.33 6.29
N THR A 115 -5.35 -9.20 6.81
CA THR A 115 -5.86 -9.13 8.16
C THR A 115 -6.99 -10.14 8.22
N ASP A 116 -7.00 -10.99 9.26
CA ASP A 116 -8.20 -11.70 9.70
C ASP A 116 -9.23 -10.68 10.25
N ALA A 117 -9.55 -9.65 9.47
CA ALA A 117 -10.57 -8.66 9.77
C ALA A 117 -12.00 -9.23 9.60
N VAL A 118 -12.12 -10.54 9.39
CA VAL A 118 -13.35 -11.33 9.58
C VAL A 118 -13.22 -12.18 10.85
N SER A 119 -13.09 -11.54 12.01
CA SER A 119 -13.31 -12.23 13.30
C SER A 119 -13.83 -11.35 14.45
N HIS A 120 -14.19 -10.08 14.23
CA HIS A 120 -14.65 -9.22 15.34
C HIS A 120 -15.91 -8.38 15.11
N PHE A 121 -16.67 -8.59 14.01
CA PHE A 121 -17.95 -7.91 13.80
C PHE A 121 -19.21 -8.79 13.82
N GLU A 122 -19.10 -10.08 14.13
CA GLU A 122 -20.26 -10.95 14.46
C GLU A 122 -20.11 -11.58 15.85
N ALA A 123 -20.11 -10.74 16.89
CA ALA A 123 -20.37 -11.20 18.27
C ALA A 123 -21.05 -10.15 19.17
N ALA A 124 -21.56 -9.05 18.59
CA ALA A 124 -22.20 -7.97 19.36
C ALA A 124 -23.72 -7.83 19.15
N ASP A 125 -24.35 -8.64 18.30
CA ASP A 125 -25.81 -8.60 18.06
C ASP A 125 -26.59 -9.79 18.69
N ALA A 126 -25.91 -10.70 19.39
CA ALA A 126 -26.56 -11.88 19.98
C ALA A 126 -27.01 -11.74 21.46
N LEU A 127 -26.67 -10.63 22.14
CA LEU A 127 -26.90 -10.48 23.59
C LEU A 127 -27.85 -9.33 24.00
N SER A 128 -28.43 -8.57 23.06
CA SER A 128 -29.32 -7.44 23.38
C SER A 128 -30.81 -7.66 23.09
N ARG A 129 -31.25 -8.88 22.74
CA ARG A 129 -32.68 -9.22 22.70
C ARG A 129 -33.08 -10.03 23.94
N PRO A 130 -33.71 -9.44 24.96
CA PRO A 130 -34.46 -10.26 25.91
C PRO A 130 -35.60 -10.97 25.17
N PRO A 131 -35.89 -12.24 25.47
CA PRO A 131 -37.04 -12.92 24.89
C PRO A 131 -38.33 -12.22 25.30
N LYS A 132 -39.19 -11.91 24.32
CA LYS A 132 -40.60 -11.61 24.57
C LYS A 132 -41.27 -12.85 25.17
N ALA A 133 -41.39 -12.91 26.49
CA ALA A 133 -42.42 -13.69 27.16
C ALA A 133 -43.51 -12.69 27.60
N ALA A 134 -44.53 -12.47 26.78
CA ALA A 134 -45.77 -13.26 26.79
C ALA A 134 -46.47 -13.21 28.16
N LEU A 135 -47.22 -12.12 28.33
CA LEU A 135 -48.40 -11.96 29.18
C LEU A 135 -49.20 -13.27 29.33
N LYS A 136 -49.51 -13.67 30.57
CA LYS A 136 -50.73 -14.45 30.91
C LYS A 136 -51.08 -14.36 32.40
N ARG A 137 -52.19 -13.62 32.63
CA ARG A 137 -53.22 -13.67 33.68
C ARG A 137 -52.85 -13.34 35.12
#